data_AF-A0A498GXM9-F1
#
_entry.id   AF-A0A498GXM9-F1
#
_cell.length_a   1.000
_cell.length_b   1.000
_cell.length_c   1.000
_cell.angle_alpha   90.00
_cell.angle_beta   90.00
_cell.angle_gamma   90.00
#
_symmetry.space_group_name_H-M   'P 1'
#
loop_
_entity.id
_entity.type
_entity.pdbx_description
1 polymer ?
#
loop_
_entity_poly.entity_id
_entity_poly.type
_entity_poly.pdbx_seq_one_letter_code
_entity_poly.pdbx_strand_id
1 'polypeptide(L)'
;MVDKRTKKIMAAGLLVLFVLSLTVSAASAAEVVSLSALQQAAKLDPARAQGGTTPGAADDVKIVEVALAEEGLLSSKYAYDGSYGTTTIKAYKKWQESLGSAARYCDGIPGQKDLTKLGQKYGFTVDTSTTAEKKLNVPLYLQTDSRWSAEKLGYSQKGNTIGSAGCAITSVSMVFKYYAVQTDPKNLNTWLKQNNGYSGGDVIWENAPGISKGKVKFISRIDYKRIPADLNKINTEINNGHPVIAQVKPDSNPHFVVITGYSGSTYYINDPIYGKSKLSDHYNKDPAKAIYGIRIYH
;
A
#
# COMPACT_ATOMS: atom_id res chain seq x y z
N MET A 1 -35.68 -79.83 38.23
CA MET A 1 -34.26 -80.20 38.43
C MET A 1 -33.45 -79.26 37.56
N VAL A 2 -32.48 -78.54 38.15
CA VAL A 2 -31.40 -77.74 37.49
C VAL A 2 -31.90 -76.46 36.77
N ASP A 3 -31.32 -75.25 36.82
CA ASP A 3 -30.35 -74.50 37.63
C ASP A 3 -30.31 -73.07 37.02
N LYS A 4 -30.00 -72.04 37.82
CA LYS A 4 -29.25 -70.82 37.47
C LYS A 4 -29.68 -69.89 36.32
N ARG A 5 -30.10 -68.65 36.69
CA ARG A 5 -29.35 -67.37 36.55
C ARG A 5 -30.26 -66.14 36.38
N THR A 6 -30.20 -65.26 37.39
CA THR A 6 -29.96 -63.80 37.30
C THR A 6 -30.86 -62.92 36.40
N LYS A 7 -31.68 -62.06 37.03
CA LYS A 7 -32.09 -60.72 36.52
C LYS A 7 -32.26 -59.78 37.73
N LYS A 8 -31.25 -58.96 38.06
CA LYS A 8 -31.00 -57.56 37.67
C LYS A 8 -32.09 -56.56 38.10
N ILE A 9 -31.65 -55.71 39.03
CA ILE A 9 -32.26 -54.51 39.60
C ILE A 9 -32.23 -53.38 38.56
N MET A 10 -33.32 -52.62 38.45
CA MET A 10 -33.35 -51.28 37.84
C MET A 10 -34.32 -50.41 38.65
N ALA A 11 -33.80 -49.38 39.31
CA ALA A 11 -34.58 -48.29 39.91
C ALA A 11 -34.18 -46.98 39.19
N ALA A 12 -35.19 -46.16 38.91
CA ALA A 12 -35.16 -45.00 38.04
C ALA A 12 -34.25 -43.87 38.55
N GLY A 13 -33.40 -43.36 37.65
CA GLY A 13 -32.62 -42.13 37.84
C GLY A 13 -33.13 -41.03 36.92
N LEU A 14 -33.56 -39.93 37.52
CA LEU A 14 -33.97 -38.68 36.88
C LEU A 14 -32.75 -38.02 36.21
N LEU A 15 -32.76 -37.89 34.88
CA LEU A 15 -31.68 -37.25 34.12
C LEU A 15 -31.99 -35.75 33.98
N VAL A 16 -31.30 -34.91 34.77
CA VAL A 16 -31.25 -33.46 34.54
C VAL A 16 -30.18 -33.19 33.48
N LEU A 17 -30.61 -32.75 32.29
CA LEU A 17 -29.71 -32.37 31.21
C LEU A 17 -29.07 -31.01 31.54
N PHE A 18 -27.79 -30.99 31.90
CA PHE A 18 -26.99 -29.77 32.00
C PHE A 18 -26.44 -29.44 30.61
N VAL A 19 -27.05 -28.50 29.90
CA VAL A 19 -26.51 -27.98 28.63
C VAL A 19 -25.40 -26.99 28.97
N LEU A 20 -24.16 -27.44 28.89
CA LEU A 20 -22.99 -26.58 28.98
C LEU A 20 -22.87 -25.80 27.67
N SER A 21 -23.48 -24.61 27.61
CA SER A 21 -23.29 -23.69 26.48
C SER A 21 -21.84 -23.19 26.48
N LEU A 22 -20.98 -23.81 25.66
CA LEU A 22 -19.71 -23.23 25.26
C LEU A 22 -20.00 -22.06 24.32
N THR A 23 -20.00 -20.84 24.85
CA THR A 23 -19.82 -19.65 24.05
C THR A 23 -18.35 -19.57 23.63
N VAL A 24 -18.05 -20.03 22.41
CA VAL A 24 -16.82 -19.58 21.74
C VAL A 24 -17.04 -18.11 21.43
N SER A 25 -16.49 -17.23 22.27
CA SER A 25 -16.37 -15.82 21.94
C SER A 25 -15.42 -15.72 20.75
N ALA A 26 -15.95 -15.40 19.57
CA ALA A 26 -15.14 -14.96 18.45
C ALA A 26 -14.41 -13.69 18.90
N ALA A 27 -13.09 -13.75 19.07
CA ALA A 27 -12.29 -12.57 19.25
C ALA A 27 -12.49 -11.67 18.02
N SER A 28 -13.08 -10.49 18.22
CA SER A 28 -13.11 -9.45 17.19
C SER A 28 -11.69 -9.23 16.70
N ALA A 29 -11.48 -9.18 15.38
CA ALA A 29 -10.19 -8.81 14.83
C ALA A 29 -9.91 -7.35 15.26
N ALA A 30 -9.02 -7.17 16.24
CA ALA A 30 -8.64 -5.85 16.71
C ALA A 30 -8.10 -5.02 15.54
N GLU A 31 -8.53 -3.77 15.43
CA GLU A 31 -7.99 -2.85 14.43
C GLU A 31 -6.48 -2.69 14.63
N VAL A 32 -5.73 -2.48 13.55
CA VAL A 32 -4.27 -2.34 13.59
C VAL A 32 -3.92 -0.91 13.22
N VAL A 33 -3.12 -0.24 14.05
CA VAL A 33 -2.67 1.14 13.86
C VAL A 33 -1.18 1.16 13.57
N SER A 34 -0.76 1.76 12.45
CA SER A 34 0.67 1.92 12.13
C SER A 34 1.31 3.06 12.91
N LEU A 35 2.26 2.73 13.80
CA LEU A 35 3.04 3.73 14.53
C LEU A 35 3.80 4.67 13.56
N SER A 36 4.34 4.10 12.49
CA SER A 36 5.12 4.86 11.50
C SER A 36 4.28 5.82 10.66
N ALA A 37 3.03 5.47 10.35
CA ALA A 37 2.11 6.33 9.63
C ALA A 37 1.62 7.48 10.52
N LEU A 38 1.27 7.20 11.77
CA LEU A 38 0.89 8.22 12.75
C LEU A 38 2.01 9.23 13.03
N GLN A 39 3.24 8.76 13.20
CA GLN A 39 4.38 9.67 13.40
C GLN A 39 4.64 10.58 12.20
N GLN A 40 4.32 10.12 10.98
CA GLN A 40 4.38 10.96 9.79
C GLN A 40 3.24 11.98 9.77
N ALA A 41 2.01 11.54 10.02
CA ALA A 41 0.84 12.42 10.12
C ALA A 41 1.07 13.53 11.17
N ALA A 42 1.52 13.17 12.38
CA ALA A 42 1.79 14.11 13.45
C ALA A 42 2.84 15.18 13.10
N LYS A 43 3.76 14.88 12.17
CA LYS A 43 4.77 15.84 11.70
C LYS A 43 4.28 16.70 10.55
N LEU A 44 3.43 16.16 9.66
CA LEU A 44 3.09 16.78 8.38
C LEU A 44 1.75 17.51 8.41
N ASP A 45 0.73 16.95 9.05
CA ASP A 45 -0.64 17.45 9.05
C ASP A 45 -0.81 18.83 9.68
N PRO A 46 -0.08 19.21 10.77
CA PRO A 46 -0.20 20.54 11.37
C PRO A 46 0.14 21.70 10.42
N ALA A 47 0.91 21.45 9.36
CA ALA A 47 1.30 22.45 8.36
C ALA A 47 0.38 22.47 7.13
N ARG A 48 -0.58 21.55 7.04
CA ARG A 48 -1.53 21.46 5.92
C ARG A 48 -2.69 22.45 6.12
N ALA A 49 -3.50 22.62 5.08
CA ALA A 49 -4.79 23.29 5.21
C ALA A 49 -5.66 22.56 6.26
N GLN A 50 -6.62 23.27 6.86
CA GLN A 50 -7.50 22.71 7.90
C GLN A 50 -8.13 21.38 7.44
N GLY A 51 -7.94 20.32 8.24
CA GLY A 51 -8.42 18.96 7.94
C GLY A 51 -7.58 18.20 6.91
N GLY A 52 -6.43 18.73 6.50
CA GLY A 52 -5.53 18.07 5.57
C GLY A 52 -4.82 16.87 6.20
N THR A 53 -4.93 15.72 5.57
CA THR A 53 -4.38 14.46 6.07
C THR A 53 -3.09 14.06 5.34
N THR A 54 -2.30 13.21 5.99
CA THR A 54 -1.17 12.54 5.34
C THR A 54 -1.67 11.32 4.57
N PRO A 55 -1.46 11.25 3.23
CA PRO A 55 -1.81 10.06 2.45
C PRO A 55 -1.04 8.87 3.01
N GLY A 56 -1.73 7.82 3.43
CA GLY A 56 -1.08 6.87 4.33
C GLY A 56 -1.89 6.58 5.57
N ALA A 57 -2.22 7.65 6.27
CA ALA A 57 -2.39 7.61 7.71
C ALA A 57 -3.81 7.93 8.17
N ALA A 58 -4.69 8.43 7.30
CA ALA A 58 -5.97 8.98 7.73
C ALA A 58 -6.83 7.98 8.54
N ASP A 59 -6.85 6.70 8.14
CA ASP A 59 -7.62 5.69 8.86
C ASP A 59 -6.95 5.29 10.19
N ASP A 60 -5.62 5.19 10.23
CA ASP A 60 -4.86 5.02 11.48
C ASP A 60 -5.10 6.20 12.46
N VAL A 61 -5.12 7.42 11.93
CA VAL A 61 -5.38 8.64 12.70
C VAL A 61 -6.79 8.63 13.27
N LYS A 62 -7.80 8.27 12.49
CA LYS A 62 -9.19 8.19 12.99
C LYS A 62 -9.31 7.24 14.18
N ILE A 63 -8.69 6.06 14.13
CA ILE A 63 -8.72 5.10 15.25
C ILE A 63 -8.17 5.75 16.53
N VAL A 64 -7.05 6.47 16.42
CA VAL A 64 -6.45 7.19 17.57
C VAL A 64 -7.29 8.38 18.01
N GLU A 65 -7.86 9.13 17.09
CA GLU A 65 -8.74 10.27 17.40
C GLU A 65 -10.01 9.84 18.15
N VAL A 66 -10.61 8.71 17.76
CA VAL A 66 -11.71 8.07 18.49
C VAL A 66 -11.27 7.71 19.90
N ALA A 67 -10.14 7.00 20.05
CA ALA A 67 -9.64 6.61 21.36
C ALA A 67 -9.34 7.82 22.27
N LEU A 68 -8.77 8.89 21.74
CA LEU A 68 -8.53 10.13 22.48
C LEU A 68 -9.83 10.86 22.85
N ALA A 69 -10.87 10.77 22.02
CA ALA A 69 -12.18 11.33 22.34
C ALA A 69 -12.90 10.54 23.43
N GLU A 70 -12.80 9.20 23.41
CA GLU A 70 -13.31 8.33 24.48
C GLU A 70 -12.55 8.51 25.81
N GLU A 71 -11.26 8.85 25.76
CA GLU A 71 -10.49 9.29 26.94
C GLU A 71 -10.89 10.69 27.44
N GLY A 72 -11.71 11.42 26.66
CA GLY A 72 -12.11 12.80 26.99
C GLY A 72 -11.01 13.84 26.74
N LEU A 73 -9.96 13.48 25.99
CA LEU A 73 -8.82 14.36 25.69
C LEU A 73 -9.00 15.14 24.39
N LEU A 74 -9.84 14.63 23.48
CA LEU A 74 -10.17 15.24 22.20
C LEU A 74 -11.67 15.52 22.08
N SER A 75 -12.04 16.69 21.55
CA SER A 75 -13.44 16.99 21.26
C SER A 75 -13.94 16.14 20.09
N SER A 76 -15.17 15.62 20.19
CA SER A 76 -15.83 14.84 19.12
C SER A 76 -15.86 15.55 17.76
N LYS A 77 -15.75 16.89 17.74
CA LYS A 77 -15.62 17.69 16.51
C LYS A 77 -14.41 17.29 15.64
N TYR A 78 -13.34 16.82 16.26
CA TYR A 78 -12.07 16.46 15.59
C TYR A 78 -11.78 14.97 15.67
N ALA A 79 -12.71 14.16 16.19
CA ALA A 79 -12.42 12.77 16.53
C ALA A 79 -12.49 11.77 15.34
N TYR A 80 -12.69 12.28 14.11
CA TYR A 80 -13.04 11.46 12.95
C TYR A 80 -12.53 12.04 11.61
N ASP A 81 -11.75 13.13 11.63
CA ASP A 81 -11.33 13.77 10.39
C ASP A 81 -10.07 13.12 9.79
N GLY A 82 -9.35 12.31 10.58
CA GLY A 82 -8.17 11.59 10.14
C GLY A 82 -6.96 12.50 9.92
N SER A 83 -7.02 13.74 10.37
CA SER A 83 -5.95 14.73 10.27
C SER A 83 -5.28 14.85 11.64
N TYR A 84 -4.02 14.45 11.75
CA TYR A 84 -3.26 14.59 13.00
C TYR A 84 -2.82 16.04 13.21
N GLY A 85 -3.79 16.93 13.36
CA GLY A 85 -3.61 18.36 13.45
C GLY A 85 -3.13 18.83 14.82
N THR A 86 -3.02 20.14 14.99
CA THR A 86 -2.55 20.72 16.25
C THR A 86 -3.44 20.39 17.46
N THR A 87 -4.74 20.16 17.26
CA THR A 87 -5.65 19.72 18.33
C THR A 87 -5.35 18.28 18.75
N THR A 88 -5.14 17.37 17.79
CA THR A 88 -4.79 15.97 18.04
C THR A 88 -3.43 15.85 18.72
N ILE A 89 -2.43 16.65 18.32
CA ILE A 89 -1.14 16.78 19.03
C ILE A 89 -1.34 17.15 20.50
N LYS A 90 -2.15 18.19 20.78
CA LYS A 90 -2.41 18.62 22.16
C LYS A 90 -3.13 17.55 22.98
N ALA A 91 -4.09 16.83 22.39
CA ALA A 91 -4.78 15.73 23.05
C ALA A 91 -3.84 14.57 23.36
N TYR A 92 -3.02 14.16 22.38
CA TYR A 92 -2.08 13.07 22.56
C TYR A 92 -0.97 13.42 23.56
N LYS A 93 -0.54 14.69 23.62
CA LYS A 93 0.37 15.17 24.66
C LYS A 93 -0.22 14.95 26.07
N LYS A 94 -1.50 15.27 26.28
CA LYS A 94 -2.19 15.02 27.55
C LYS A 94 -2.28 13.53 27.86
N TRP A 95 -2.43 12.69 26.85
CA TRP A 95 -2.37 11.23 27.01
C TRP A 95 -0.97 10.80 27.50
N GLN A 96 0.10 11.29 26.88
CA GLN A 96 1.46 10.97 27.34
C GLN A 96 1.72 11.44 28.79
N GLU A 97 1.19 12.61 29.17
CA GLU A 97 1.23 13.14 30.53
C GLU A 97 0.44 12.28 31.52
N SER A 98 -0.75 11.78 31.16
CA SER A 98 -1.59 10.94 32.04
C SER A 98 -0.93 9.60 32.39
N LEU A 99 -0.02 9.12 31.53
CA LEU A 99 0.79 7.92 31.77
C LEU A 99 1.97 8.14 32.74
N GLY A 100 2.16 9.36 33.24
CA GLY A 100 3.27 9.73 34.12
C GLY A 100 4.61 9.87 33.38
N SER A 101 4.59 10.08 32.06
CA SER A 101 5.82 10.26 31.27
C SER A 101 6.50 11.58 31.64
N ALA A 102 7.84 11.61 31.65
CA ALA A 102 8.56 12.86 31.89
C ALA A 102 8.24 13.87 30.78
N ALA A 103 8.07 15.16 31.13
CA ALA A 103 7.61 16.21 30.22
C ALA A 103 8.37 16.30 28.87
N ARG A 104 9.67 15.95 28.87
CA ARG A 104 10.51 15.90 27.65
C ARG A 104 10.07 14.85 26.62
N TYR A 105 9.25 13.88 27.03
CA TYR A 105 8.68 12.82 26.18
C TYR A 105 7.19 13.04 25.90
N CYS A 106 6.63 14.18 26.35
CA CYS A 106 5.23 14.56 26.10
C CYS A 106 5.19 15.63 25.00
N ASP A 107 5.53 15.24 23.77
CA ASP A 107 5.56 16.12 22.60
C ASP A 107 4.29 16.00 21.73
N GLY A 108 3.39 15.08 22.06
CA GLY A 108 2.17 14.79 21.31
C GLY A 108 2.41 13.96 20.05
N ILE A 109 3.62 13.45 19.84
CA ILE A 109 3.96 12.51 18.77
C ILE A 109 3.89 11.09 19.35
N PRO A 110 3.12 10.17 18.73
CA PRO A 110 2.98 8.82 19.25
C PRO A 110 4.31 8.07 19.33
N GLY A 111 4.58 7.51 20.51
CA GLY A 111 5.65 6.55 20.74
C GLY A 111 5.07 5.14 20.87
N GLN A 112 5.90 4.12 20.62
CA GLN A 112 5.45 2.73 20.72
C GLN A 112 4.78 2.41 22.07
N LYS A 113 5.37 2.88 23.18
CA LYS A 113 4.89 2.57 24.53
C LYS A 113 3.54 3.22 24.83
N ASP A 114 3.40 4.51 24.56
CA ASP A 114 2.17 5.25 24.85
C ASP A 114 1.02 4.85 23.91
N LEU A 115 1.31 4.58 22.64
CA LEU A 115 0.31 4.12 21.67
C LEU A 115 -0.16 2.70 21.98
N THR A 116 0.75 1.81 22.39
CA THR A 116 0.37 0.45 22.80
C THR A 116 -0.56 0.47 24.02
N LYS A 117 -0.31 1.35 24.99
CA LYS A 117 -1.20 1.52 26.15
C LYS A 117 -2.57 2.05 25.75
N LEU A 118 -2.62 2.99 24.79
CA LEU A 118 -3.88 3.51 24.27
C LEU A 118 -4.66 2.38 23.57
N GLY A 119 -3.97 1.61 22.71
CA GLY A 119 -4.56 0.47 22.01
C GLY A 119 -5.06 -0.63 22.95
N GLN A 120 -4.32 -0.95 24.01
CA GLN A 120 -4.75 -1.88 25.05
C GLN A 120 -6.03 -1.43 25.76
N LYS A 121 -6.22 -0.12 25.94
CA LYS A 121 -7.40 0.45 26.60
C LYS A 121 -8.61 0.51 25.67
N TYR A 122 -8.38 0.78 24.39
CA TYR A 122 -9.45 1.11 23.42
C TYR A 122 -9.63 0.10 22.28
N GLY A 123 -8.95 -1.05 22.33
CA GLY A 123 -9.27 -2.18 21.46
C GLY A 123 -8.58 -2.19 20.09
N PHE A 124 -7.40 -1.59 19.97
CA PHE A 124 -6.55 -1.70 18.78
C PHE A 124 -5.13 -2.20 19.10
N THR A 125 -4.47 -2.78 18.11
CA THR A 125 -3.07 -3.21 18.19
C THR A 125 -2.17 -2.23 17.45
N VAL A 126 -0.89 -2.20 17.82
CA VAL A 126 0.09 -1.30 17.20
C VAL A 126 1.00 -2.09 16.30
N ASP A 127 1.02 -1.73 15.02
CA ASP A 127 2.07 -2.14 14.10
C ASP A 127 3.30 -1.25 14.34
N THR A 128 4.30 -1.85 15.00
CA THR A 128 5.58 -1.23 15.34
C THR A 128 6.64 -1.49 14.28
N SER A 129 6.28 -2.18 13.19
CA SER A 129 7.15 -2.24 12.02
C SER A 129 7.32 -0.80 11.52
N THR A 130 8.54 -0.28 11.63
CA THR A 130 8.94 0.92 10.90
C THR A 130 8.84 0.52 9.44
N THR A 131 7.71 0.82 8.77
CA THR A 131 7.24 0.15 7.54
C THR A 131 8.37 -0.62 6.86
N ALA A 132 8.49 -1.90 7.22
CA ALA A 132 9.71 -2.66 6.95
C ALA A 132 10.05 -2.47 5.49
N GLU A 133 11.30 -2.11 5.19
CA GLU A 133 11.74 -1.87 3.82
C GLU A 133 11.24 -3.01 2.94
N LYS A 134 10.27 -2.69 2.07
CA LYS A 134 9.72 -3.67 1.13
C LYS A 134 10.38 -3.40 -0.21
N LYS A 135 11.11 -4.39 -0.70
CA LYS A 135 11.71 -4.38 -2.04
C LYS A 135 11.32 -5.64 -2.79
N LEU A 136 10.76 -5.45 -3.97
CA LEU A 136 10.46 -6.48 -4.94
C LEU A 136 11.65 -6.59 -5.89
N ASN A 137 12.05 -7.82 -6.20
CA ASN A 137 13.17 -8.08 -7.12
C ASN A 137 12.74 -7.93 -8.58
N VAL A 138 12.30 -6.74 -8.96
CA VAL A 138 11.93 -6.41 -10.35
C VAL A 138 13.21 -6.16 -11.14
N PRO A 139 13.43 -6.85 -12.27
CA PRO A 139 14.62 -6.62 -13.09
C PRO A 139 14.57 -5.22 -13.70
N LEU A 140 15.74 -4.59 -13.82
CA LEU A 140 15.89 -3.33 -14.55
C LEU A 140 16.11 -3.62 -16.03
N TYR A 141 15.29 -3.02 -16.89
CA TYR A 141 15.55 -2.87 -18.32
C TYR A 141 15.69 -1.39 -18.64
N LEU A 142 16.76 -1.03 -19.33
CA LEU A 142 16.96 0.31 -19.87
C LEU A 142 16.36 0.38 -21.26
N GLN A 143 15.53 1.37 -21.54
CA GLN A 143 14.98 1.54 -22.89
C GLN A 143 16.08 1.88 -23.92
N THR A 144 17.20 2.43 -23.44
CA THR A 144 18.39 2.80 -24.21
C THR A 144 19.36 1.65 -24.49
N ASP A 145 19.08 0.45 -23.97
CA ASP A 145 19.90 -0.74 -24.23
C ASP A 145 19.99 -1.06 -25.73
N SER A 146 21.21 -1.29 -26.22
CA SER A 146 21.51 -1.46 -27.65
C SER A 146 20.77 -2.64 -28.31
N ARG A 147 20.31 -3.62 -27.53
CA ARG A 147 19.55 -4.77 -28.04
C ARG A 147 18.20 -4.37 -28.65
N TRP A 148 17.65 -3.21 -28.26
CA TRP A 148 16.32 -2.80 -28.69
C TRP A 148 16.14 -1.28 -28.87
N SER A 149 17.06 -0.45 -28.43
CA SER A 149 16.91 1.01 -28.44
C SER A 149 16.67 1.60 -29.83
N ALA A 150 17.16 0.95 -30.89
CA ALA A 150 16.96 1.35 -32.28
C ALA A 150 15.62 0.88 -32.88
N GLU A 151 14.88 -0.01 -32.22
CA GLU A 151 13.62 -0.54 -32.73
C GLU A 151 12.55 0.56 -32.77
N LYS A 152 11.80 0.65 -33.88
CA LYS A 152 10.65 1.56 -33.97
C LYS A 152 9.63 1.23 -32.89
N LEU A 153 9.19 2.25 -32.14
CA LEU A 153 8.20 2.13 -31.08
C LEU A 153 6.80 2.05 -31.68
N GLY A 154 6.14 0.89 -31.52
CA GLY A 154 4.80 0.64 -32.04
C GLY A 154 4.64 1.10 -33.50
N TYR A 155 3.63 1.93 -33.71
CA TYR A 155 3.31 2.58 -34.98
C TYR A 155 3.60 4.09 -34.95
N SER A 156 4.58 4.53 -34.17
CA SER A 156 4.92 5.95 -34.05
C SER A 156 5.11 6.60 -35.41
N GLN A 157 4.36 7.66 -35.66
CA GLN A 157 4.43 8.48 -36.88
C GLN A 157 5.58 9.51 -36.82
N LYS A 158 6.08 9.78 -35.61
CA LYS A 158 7.19 10.73 -35.36
C LYS A 158 8.57 10.08 -35.45
N GLY A 159 8.64 8.82 -35.88
CA GLY A 159 9.90 8.07 -35.96
C GLY A 159 10.50 7.69 -34.60
N ASN A 160 9.71 7.72 -33.51
CA ASN A 160 10.23 7.36 -32.20
C ASN A 160 10.67 5.89 -32.16
N THR A 161 11.75 5.65 -31.44
CA THR A 161 12.25 4.30 -31.13
C THR A 161 11.98 3.96 -29.67
N ILE A 162 12.22 2.70 -29.30
CA ILE A 162 12.21 2.29 -27.89
C ILE A 162 13.21 3.14 -27.08
N GLY A 163 14.39 3.40 -27.64
CA GLY A 163 15.42 4.23 -27.00
C GLY A 163 14.97 5.65 -26.73
N SER A 164 14.27 6.28 -27.68
CA SER A 164 13.89 7.69 -27.56
C SER A 164 12.62 7.93 -26.74
N ALA A 165 11.66 6.99 -26.74
CA ALA A 165 10.34 7.20 -26.11
C ALA A 165 9.70 5.95 -25.49
N GLY A 166 10.44 4.85 -25.32
CA GLY A 166 9.90 3.54 -24.93
C GLY A 166 9.68 3.31 -23.43
N CYS A 167 9.56 4.36 -22.60
CA CYS A 167 9.53 4.22 -21.14
C CYS A 167 8.35 3.36 -20.65
N ALA A 168 7.18 3.52 -21.27
CA ALA A 168 5.99 2.73 -20.99
C ALA A 168 6.22 1.23 -21.26
N ILE A 169 6.64 0.88 -22.48
CA ILE A 169 6.80 -0.53 -22.88
C ILE A 169 7.92 -1.22 -22.09
N THR A 170 8.95 -0.46 -21.74
CA THR A 170 10.09 -0.96 -20.98
C THR A 170 9.66 -1.24 -19.54
N SER A 171 8.84 -0.35 -18.96
CA SER A 171 8.23 -0.56 -17.65
C SER A 171 7.31 -1.78 -17.61
N VAL A 172 6.45 -1.95 -18.62
CA VAL A 172 5.59 -3.14 -18.74
C VAL A 172 6.45 -4.41 -18.86
N SER A 173 7.52 -4.37 -19.65
CA SER A 173 8.43 -5.52 -19.81
C SER A 173 9.11 -5.92 -18.51
N MET A 174 9.51 -4.95 -17.67
CA MET A 174 10.09 -5.22 -16.34
C MET A 174 9.07 -5.91 -15.42
N VAL A 175 7.84 -5.39 -15.35
CA VAL A 175 6.76 -5.98 -14.55
C VAL A 175 6.39 -7.38 -15.04
N PHE A 176 6.32 -7.60 -16.36
CA PHE A 176 6.02 -8.91 -16.91
C PHE A 176 7.14 -9.92 -16.65
N LYS A 177 8.40 -9.50 -16.74
CA LYS A 177 9.53 -10.35 -16.38
C LYS A 177 9.51 -10.73 -14.89
N TYR A 178 9.12 -9.80 -14.01
CA TYR A 178 8.92 -10.09 -12.58
C TYR A 178 7.89 -11.22 -12.36
N TYR A 179 6.79 -11.24 -13.13
CA TYR A 179 5.82 -12.34 -13.14
C TYR A 179 6.23 -13.56 -14.01
N ALA A 180 7.53 -13.71 -14.29
CA ALA A 180 8.08 -14.81 -15.08
C ALA A 180 7.46 -14.98 -16.48
N VAL A 181 7.00 -13.88 -17.09
CA VAL A 181 6.72 -13.81 -18.53
C VAL A 181 8.05 -13.61 -19.25
N GLN A 182 8.35 -14.50 -20.21
CA GLN A 182 9.61 -14.44 -20.95
C GLN A 182 9.53 -13.38 -22.05
N THR A 183 9.66 -12.12 -21.66
CA THR A 183 9.68 -10.97 -22.56
C THR A 183 10.73 -9.95 -22.15
N ASP A 184 11.04 -9.08 -23.10
CA ASP A 184 11.86 -7.88 -22.98
C ASP A 184 11.20 -6.76 -23.82
N PRO A 185 11.75 -5.53 -23.85
CA PRO A 185 11.14 -4.44 -24.61
C PRO A 185 10.97 -4.71 -26.10
N LYS A 186 11.91 -5.44 -26.74
CA LYS A 186 11.82 -5.78 -28.16
C LYS A 186 10.71 -6.79 -28.43
N ASN A 187 10.70 -7.87 -27.67
CA ASN A 187 9.73 -8.95 -27.82
C ASN A 187 8.31 -8.48 -27.50
N LEU A 188 8.14 -7.67 -26.45
CA LEU A 188 6.86 -7.06 -26.13
C LEU A 188 6.41 -6.09 -27.23
N ASN A 189 7.30 -5.22 -27.72
CA ASN A 189 6.99 -4.29 -28.80
C ASN A 189 6.51 -5.01 -30.06
N THR A 190 7.17 -6.10 -30.45
CA THR A 190 6.77 -6.92 -31.60
C THR A 190 5.39 -7.54 -31.40
N TRP A 191 5.15 -8.15 -30.24
CA TRP A 191 3.87 -8.78 -29.93
C TRP A 191 2.72 -7.75 -29.89
N LEU A 192 2.91 -6.61 -29.24
CA LEU A 192 1.90 -5.55 -29.15
C LEU A 192 1.50 -5.00 -30.51
N LYS A 193 2.45 -4.80 -31.44
CA LYS A 193 2.14 -4.39 -32.82
C LYS A 193 1.15 -5.38 -33.45
N GLN A 194 1.35 -6.68 -33.27
CA GLN A 194 0.53 -7.73 -33.88
C GLN A 194 -0.81 -7.98 -33.17
N ASN A 195 -1.01 -7.44 -31.96
CA ASN A 195 -2.14 -7.79 -31.10
C ASN A 195 -2.89 -6.54 -30.60
N ASN A 196 -3.01 -5.52 -31.45
CA ASN A 196 -3.72 -4.26 -31.13
C ASN A 196 -3.26 -3.62 -29.81
N GLY A 197 -1.97 -3.76 -29.48
CA GLY A 197 -1.38 -3.29 -28.24
C GLY A 197 -0.91 -1.83 -28.26
N TYR A 198 -1.14 -1.12 -29.37
CA TYR A 198 -0.74 0.26 -29.55
C TYR A 198 -1.85 1.11 -30.17
N SER A 199 -1.93 2.36 -29.71
CA SER A 199 -2.51 3.47 -30.47
C SER A 199 -1.36 4.40 -30.89
N GLY A 200 -0.95 4.34 -32.16
CA GLY A 200 0.27 5.00 -32.61
C GLY A 200 1.50 4.45 -31.88
N GLY A 201 2.20 5.29 -31.12
CA GLY A 201 3.33 4.89 -30.28
C GLY A 201 2.97 4.55 -28.83
N ASP A 202 1.71 4.76 -28.43
CA ASP A 202 1.28 4.65 -27.04
C ASP A 202 0.73 3.26 -26.73
N VAL A 203 1.19 2.67 -25.63
CA VAL A 203 0.76 1.34 -25.18
C VAL A 203 -0.70 1.37 -24.77
N ILE A 204 -1.48 0.42 -25.28
CA ILE A 204 -2.81 0.10 -24.76
C ILE A 204 -2.61 -0.88 -23.60
N TRP A 205 -2.63 -0.34 -22.38
CA TRP A 205 -2.24 -1.02 -21.13
C TRP A 205 -3.01 -2.32 -20.90
N GLU A 206 -4.29 -2.32 -21.26
CA GLU A 206 -5.27 -3.40 -21.11
C GLU A 206 -4.95 -4.61 -21.99
N ASN A 207 -4.35 -4.36 -23.17
CA ASN A 207 -4.04 -5.40 -24.15
C ASN A 207 -2.69 -6.04 -23.91
N ALA A 208 -1.77 -5.35 -23.22
CA ALA A 208 -0.42 -5.84 -23.00
C ALA A 208 -0.34 -7.22 -22.31
N PRO A 209 -1.16 -7.55 -21.30
CA PRO A 209 -1.10 -8.84 -20.63
C PRO A 209 -1.39 -10.05 -21.51
N GLY A 210 -1.95 -9.87 -22.71
CA GLY A 210 -2.26 -10.99 -23.61
C GLY A 210 -1.05 -11.87 -23.95
N ILE A 211 0.17 -11.29 -23.99
CA ILE A 211 1.41 -12.05 -24.20
C ILE A 211 1.69 -13.07 -23.07
N SER A 212 1.16 -12.81 -21.88
CA SER A 212 1.43 -13.60 -20.67
C SER A 212 0.70 -14.94 -20.64
N LYS A 213 -0.27 -15.15 -21.55
CA LYS A 213 -1.16 -16.32 -21.58
C LYS A 213 -1.85 -16.58 -20.23
N GLY A 214 -2.30 -15.51 -19.59
CA GLY A 214 -3.07 -15.54 -18.34
C GLY A 214 -2.24 -15.47 -17.06
N LYS A 215 -0.90 -15.40 -17.13
CA LYS A 215 -0.05 -15.17 -15.96
C LYS A 215 -0.19 -13.77 -15.36
N VAL A 216 -0.53 -12.79 -16.21
CA VAL A 216 -0.66 -11.40 -15.81
C VAL A 216 -2.02 -10.88 -16.28
N LYS A 217 -2.66 -10.03 -15.48
CA LYS A 217 -3.89 -9.30 -15.78
C LYS A 217 -3.68 -7.81 -15.56
N PHE A 218 -4.32 -7.00 -16.39
CA PHE A 218 -4.44 -5.57 -16.13
C PHE A 218 -5.53 -5.36 -15.09
N ILE A 219 -5.23 -4.61 -14.04
CA ILE A 219 -6.13 -4.42 -12.91
C ILE A 219 -6.76 -3.04 -12.95
N SER A 220 -5.94 -2.01 -13.07
CA SER A 220 -6.43 -0.64 -13.11
C SER A 220 -5.40 0.34 -13.64
N ARG A 221 -5.94 1.46 -14.12
CA ARG A 221 -5.24 2.72 -14.34
C ARG A 221 -5.89 3.77 -13.44
N ILE A 222 -5.06 4.51 -12.71
CA ILE A 222 -5.50 5.60 -11.85
C ILE A 222 -4.69 6.83 -12.23
N ASP A 223 -5.37 7.89 -12.69
CA ASP A 223 -4.73 9.16 -13.06
C ASP A 223 -5.06 10.23 -12.00
N TYR A 224 -4.04 10.81 -11.37
CA TYR A 224 -4.17 11.76 -10.26
C TYR A 224 -4.25 13.21 -10.73
N LYS A 225 -5.08 13.51 -11.74
CA LYS A 225 -5.22 14.79 -12.48
C LYS A 225 -5.10 16.08 -11.62
N ARG A 226 -3.88 16.45 -11.21
CA ARG A 226 -3.51 17.55 -10.29
C ARG A 226 -3.89 17.38 -8.81
N ILE A 227 -4.21 16.17 -8.38
CA ILE A 227 -4.32 15.82 -6.95
C ILE A 227 -3.09 15.02 -6.51
N PRO A 228 -2.74 15.00 -5.21
CA PRO A 228 -1.68 14.13 -4.71
C PRO A 228 -2.00 12.65 -4.99
N ALA A 229 -0.97 11.87 -5.35
CA ALA A 229 -1.11 10.43 -5.55
C ALA A 229 -1.48 9.71 -4.24
N ASP A 230 -2.31 8.68 -4.38
CA ASP A 230 -2.69 7.79 -3.29
C ASP A 230 -1.53 6.84 -2.97
N LEU A 231 -0.68 7.26 -2.04
CA LEU A 231 0.46 6.49 -1.56
C LEU A 231 0.04 5.21 -0.83
N ASN A 232 -1.16 5.18 -0.23
CA ASN A 232 -1.69 3.98 0.41
C ASN A 232 -1.98 2.89 -0.60
N LYS A 233 -2.59 3.27 -1.72
CA LYS A 233 -2.82 2.33 -2.81
C LYS A 233 -1.52 1.73 -3.32
N ILE A 234 -0.49 2.57 -3.54
CA ILE A 234 0.83 2.10 -4.01
C ILE A 234 1.46 1.16 -3.00
N ASN A 235 1.49 1.55 -1.72
CA ASN A 235 2.06 0.72 -0.66
C ASN A 235 1.34 -0.62 -0.51
N THR A 236 0.01 -0.63 -0.67
CA THR A 236 -0.82 -1.85 -0.64
C THR A 236 -0.42 -2.82 -1.75
N GLU A 237 -0.26 -2.33 -2.99
CA GLU A 237 0.21 -3.16 -4.11
C GLU A 237 1.59 -3.75 -3.81
N ILE A 238 2.54 -2.92 -3.35
CA ILE A 238 3.90 -3.36 -3.02
C ILE A 238 3.92 -4.38 -1.88
N ASN A 239 3.09 -4.21 -0.85
CA ASN A 239 2.96 -5.13 0.27
C ASN A 239 2.44 -6.49 -0.18
N ASN A 240 1.50 -6.50 -1.13
CA ASN A 240 0.95 -7.71 -1.76
C ASN A 240 1.87 -8.34 -2.81
N GLY A 241 3.06 -7.76 -3.04
CA GLY A 241 4.03 -8.29 -4.00
C GLY A 241 3.81 -7.82 -5.43
N HIS A 242 3.03 -6.76 -5.65
CA HIS A 242 2.72 -6.23 -6.97
C HIS A 242 3.52 -4.94 -7.24
N PRO A 243 4.48 -4.95 -8.18
CA PRO A 243 5.17 -3.73 -8.57
C PRO A 243 4.23 -2.80 -9.34
N VAL A 244 4.43 -1.50 -9.20
CA VAL A 244 3.52 -0.48 -9.74
C VAL A 244 4.22 0.33 -10.82
N ILE A 245 3.61 0.48 -11.99
CA ILE A 245 4.14 1.40 -13.01
C ILE A 245 3.63 2.80 -12.69
N ALA A 246 4.53 3.74 -12.41
CA ALA A 246 4.20 5.12 -12.06
C ALA A 246 4.54 6.08 -13.21
N GLN A 247 3.61 6.97 -13.51
CA GLN A 247 3.84 8.14 -14.36
C GLN A 247 4.42 9.26 -13.51
N VAL A 248 5.60 9.75 -13.87
CA VAL A 248 6.37 10.73 -13.08
C VAL A 248 6.54 12.08 -13.78
N LYS A 249 5.94 12.22 -14.97
CA LYS A 249 5.81 13.49 -15.70
C LYS A 249 4.38 13.62 -16.26
N PRO A 250 3.86 14.85 -16.43
CA PRO A 250 2.50 15.09 -16.92
C PRO A 250 2.28 14.60 -18.36
N ASP A 251 1.01 14.48 -18.76
CA ASP A 251 0.58 13.89 -20.05
C ASP A 251 1.12 14.59 -21.31
N SER A 252 1.57 15.84 -21.21
CA SER A 252 2.18 16.54 -22.36
C SER A 252 3.54 15.95 -22.76
N ASN A 253 4.23 15.32 -21.82
CA ASN A 253 5.50 14.63 -22.03
C ASN A 253 5.67 13.55 -20.94
N PRO A 254 4.88 12.48 -20.99
CA PRO A 254 4.82 11.52 -19.91
C PRO A 254 6.13 10.72 -19.83
N HIS A 255 6.52 10.36 -18.62
CA HIS A 255 7.61 9.44 -18.37
C HIS A 255 7.14 8.41 -17.35
N PHE A 256 7.51 7.15 -17.58
CA PHE A 256 7.08 6.02 -16.76
C PHE A 256 8.27 5.31 -16.15
N VAL A 257 8.14 4.97 -14.87
CA VAL A 257 9.10 4.17 -14.10
C VAL A 257 8.35 3.05 -13.39
N VAL A 258 9.06 2.04 -12.90
CA VAL A 258 8.44 1.00 -12.06
C VAL A 258 8.81 1.25 -10.61
N ILE A 259 7.84 1.45 -9.74
CA ILE A 259 8.03 1.42 -8.30
C ILE A 259 8.22 -0.04 -7.87
N THR A 260 9.36 -0.31 -7.26
CA THR A 260 9.80 -1.65 -6.86
C THR A 260 9.76 -1.85 -5.36
N GLY A 261 9.50 -0.80 -4.59
CA GLY A 261 9.54 -0.88 -3.14
C GLY A 261 9.37 0.46 -2.46
N TYR A 262 9.30 0.42 -1.13
CA TYR A 262 9.35 1.63 -0.32
C TYR A 262 9.94 1.36 1.08
N SER A 263 10.37 2.44 1.74
CA SER A 263 10.80 2.48 3.14
C SER A 263 10.43 3.85 3.71
N GLY A 264 9.36 3.91 4.50
CA GLY A 264 8.77 5.19 4.92
C GLY A 264 8.35 6.02 3.70
N SER A 265 8.87 7.25 3.60
CA SER A 265 8.62 8.15 2.46
C SER A 265 9.54 7.93 1.25
N THR A 266 10.52 7.02 1.35
CA THR A 266 11.41 6.71 0.23
C THR A 266 10.78 5.64 -0.66
N TYR A 267 10.63 5.94 -1.95
CA TYR A 267 10.17 4.99 -2.96
C TYR A 267 11.33 4.54 -3.83
N TYR A 268 11.53 3.22 -3.90
CA TYR A 268 12.49 2.59 -4.80
C TYR A 268 11.87 2.44 -6.18
N ILE A 269 12.65 2.72 -7.22
CA ILE A 269 12.20 2.66 -8.60
C ILE A 269 13.22 1.94 -9.50
N ASN A 270 12.74 1.45 -10.64
CA ASN A 270 13.54 1.16 -11.82
C ASN A 270 13.16 2.19 -12.89
N ASP A 271 14.07 3.11 -13.17
CA ASP A 271 13.90 4.11 -14.22
C ASP A 271 14.47 3.64 -15.56
N PRO A 272 13.63 3.45 -16.61
CA PRO A 272 14.09 2.91 -17.88
C PRO A 272 14.96 3.87 -18.71
N ILE A 273 14.96 5.18 -18.42
CA ILE A 273 15.81 6.15 -19.13
C ILE A 273 17.10 6.40 -18.36
N TYR A 274 16.97 6.72 -17.08
CA TYR A 274 18.08 7.26 -16.30
C TYR A 274 18.76 6.24 -15.37
N GLY A 275 18.21 5.02 -15.25
CA GLY A 275 18.75 3.98 -14.36
C GLY A 275 18.75 4.36 -12.88
N LYS A 276 17.88 5.30 -12.47
CA LYS A 276 17.73 5.72 -11.07
C LYS A 276 17.02 4.66 -10.25
N SER A 277 17.45 4.54 -8.99
CA SER A 277 16.95 3.54 -8.04
C SER A 277 16.00 4.10 -6.97
N LYS A 278 15.92 5.43 -6.84
CA LYS A 278 14.97 6.12 -5.95
C LYS A 278 14.25 7.25 -6.68
N LEU A 279 12.98 7.42 -6.37
CA LEU A 279 12.14 8.45 -6.97
C LEU A 279 12.67 9.86 -6.70
N SER A 280 13.09 10.12 -5.47
CA SER A 280 13.61 11.42 -5.03
C SER A 280 14.95 11.83 -5.64
N ASP A 281 15.66 10.93 -6.31
CA ASP A 281 16.96 11.21 -6.92
C ASP A 281 16.84 12.02 -8.22
N HIS A 282 15.65 12.06 -8.82
CA HIS A 282 15.41 12.73 -10.10
C HIS A 282 14.07 13.46 -10.18
N TYR A 283 13.08 13.05 -9.39
CA TYR A 283 11.73 13.61 -9.41
C TYR A 283 11.44 14.43 -8.14
N ASN A 284 10.19 14.88 -7.99
CA ASN A 284 9.78 15.62 -6.79
C ASN A 284 10.09 14.81 -5.51
N LYS A 285 10.63 15.48 -4.50
CA LYS A 285 10.97 14.86 -3.21
C LYS A 285 9.75 14.40 -2.43
N ASP A 286 8.59 15.02 -2.68
CA ASP A 286 7.30 14.56 -2.19
C ASP A 286 6.73 13.52 -3.18
N PRO A 287 6.70 12.21 -2.84
CA PRO A 287 6.27 11.17 -3.76
C PRO A 287 4.81 11.36 -4.21
N ALA A 288 3.95 11.91 -3.36
CA ALA A 288 2.55 12.17 -3.73
C ALA A 288 2.44 13.26 -4.82
N LYS A 289 3.43 14.14 -4.93
CA LYS A 289 3.52 15.17 -5.99
C LYS A 289 4.38 14.75 -7.18
N ALA A 290 5.19 13.71 -7.02
CA ALA A 290 6.02 13.15 -8.09
C ALA A 290 5.22 12.27 -9.04
N ILE A 291 4.12 11.66 -8.57
CA ILE A 291 3.38 10.64 -9.29
C ILE A 291 2.07 11.24 -9.83
N TYR A 292 1.91 11.19 -11.15
CA TYR A 292 0.75 11.72 -11.88
C TYR A 292 -0.29 10.65 -12.19
N GLY A 293 0.08 9.37 -12.09
CA GLY A 293 -0.83 8.25 -12.29
C GLY A 293 -0.11 6.92 -12.15
N ILE A 294 -0.85 5.84 -11.98
CA ILE A 294 -0.32 4.48 -11.82
C ILE A 294 -1.04 3.48 -12.71
N ARG A 295 -0.32 2.41 -13.09
CA ARG A 295 -0.87 1.23 -13.76
C ARG A 295 -0.50 0.00 -12.95
N ILE A 296 -1.48 -0.85 -12.74
CA ILE A 296 -1.39 -2.02 -11.87
C ILE A 296 -1.62 -3.29 -12.70
N TYR A 297 -0.70 -4.24 -12.53
CA TYR A 297 -0.77 -5.58 -13.10
C TYR A 297 -0.54 -6.61 -11.99
N HIS A 298 -1.34 -7.68 -11.99
CA HIS A 298 -1.20 -8.85 -11.11
C HIS A 298 -0.93 -10.09 -11.93
#